data_AF-A0A0E9M087-F1
#
_entry.id   AF-A0A0E9M087-F1
#
_cell.length_a   1.000
_cell.length_b   1.000
_cell.length_c   1.000
_cell.angle_alpha   90.00
_cell.angle_beta   90.00
_cell.angle_gamma   90.00
#
_symmetry.space_group_name_H-M   'P 1'
#
loop_
_entity.id
_entity.type
_entity.pdbx_description
1 polymer ?
#
loop_
_entity_poly.entity_id
_entity_poly.type
_entity_poly.pdbx_seq_one_letter_code
_entity_poly.pdbx_strand_id
1 'polypeptide(L)'
;MTIEALMQDGKALQSGTSHFLGQNFAKAFDVTFANKEGKLEHVWATSWGVSTRLMGALVMAHSDDNGLVLPPKLAPIQVVIVPIYKKAEELERIDEVVNGLVAKLKGLGISVKYDNDDNRKPGWKFAEYELKGVPVRLAIGPRDLENGTFEVARRDNMSKETMPLEGLENKIQALLDDIQASIYKKALDFRTSKTTKVDDYEEFKRLLDEKGGFFLCHWDGTSETEELIKNETKATIRCIPLDAPDEAGQCMVTGQPSNKRVVFARSY
;
A
#
# COMPACT_ATOMS: atom_id res chain seq x y z
N MET A 1 10.41 17.03 4.60
CA MET A 1 10.39 15.68 4.02
C MET A 1 8.94 15.24 3.86
N THR A 2 8.63 14.57 2.77
CA THR A 2 7.29 14.02 2.49
C THR A 2 7.43 12.61 1.92
N ILE A 3 6.38 11.80 2.04
CA ILE A 3 6.25 10.51 1.36
C ILE A 3 5.11 10.63 0.37
N GLU A 4 5.40 10.50 -0.91
CA GLU A 4 4.41 10.59 -1.98
C GLU A 4 4.10 9.20 -2.53
N ALA A 5 2.82 8.83 -2.52
CA ALA A 5 2.30 7.61 -3.13
C ALA A 5 1.57 7.93 -4.43
N LEU A 6 1.43 6.92 -5.30
CA LEU A 6 0.68 7.02 -6.53
C LEU A 6 -0.49 6.05 -6.50
N MET A 7 -1.70 6.56 -6.70
CA MET A 7 -2.92 5.75 -6.74
C MET A 7 -3.12 5.14 -8.14
N GLN A 8 -3.97 4.13 -8.25
CA GLN A 8 -4.21 3.42 -9.52
C GLN A 8 -4.77 4.34 -10.64
N ASP A 9 -5.46 5.42 -10.27
CA ASP A 9 -5.96 6.44 -11.21
C ASP A 9 -4.87 7.43 -11.70
N GLY A 10 -3.62 7.23 -11.27
CA GLY A 10 -2.49 8.05 -11.68
C GLY A 10 -2.37 9.38 -10.95
N LYS A 11 -3.12 9.60 -9.87
CA LYS A 11 -2.96 10.79 -9.02
C LYS A 11 -2.05 10.52 -7.83
N ALA A 12 -1.29 11.56 -7.47
CA ALA A 12 -0.43 11.55 -6.30
C ALA A 12 -1.23 11.73 -5.00
N LEU A 13 -0.73 11.12 -3.93
CA LEU A 13 -1.26 11.27 -2.58
C LEU A 13 -0.10 11.42 -1.60
N GLN A 14 -0.12 12.50 -0.82
CA GLN A 14 0.82 12.68 0.28
C GLN A 14 0.46 11.74 1.44
N SER A 15 1.31 10.75 1.67
CA SER A 15 1.14 9.70 2.68
C SER A 15 1.66 10.10 4.05
N GLY A 16 2.56 11.09 4.12
CA GLY A 16 3.10 11.57 5.39
C GLY A 16 4.02 12.75 5.20
N THR A 17 4.24 13.50 6.27
CA THR A 17 5.13 14.68 6.26
C THR A 17 5.99 14.73 7.53
N SER A 18 7.17 15.32 7.39
CA SER A 18 8.08 15.67 8.47
C SER A 18 8.74 17.02 8.16
N HIS A 19 8.60 17.96 9.08
CA HIS A 19 9.03 19.34 8.96
C HIS A 19 10.18 19.61 9.93
N PHE A 20 11.22 20.25 9.41
CA PHE A 20 12.18 20.96 10.23
C PHE A 20 11.67 22.40 10.39
N LEU A 21 11.18 22.73 11.57
CA LEU A 21 10.56 24.02 11.86
C LEU A 21 11.59 25.11 12.18
N GLY A 22 12.86 24.71 12.31
CA GLY A 22 13.94 25.58 12.77
C GLY A 22 13.60 26.16 14.14
N GLN A 23 13.75 27.47 14.27
CA GLN A 23 13.40 28.22 15.48
C GLN A 23 12.18 29.13 15.28
N ASN A 24 11.45 29.03 14.15
CA ASN A 24 10.35 29.96 13.86
C ASN A 24 9.24 29.91 14.93
N PHE A 25 8.84 28.69 15.31
CA PHE A 25 7.89 28.48 16.40
C PHE A 25 8.46 28.85 17.76
N ALA A 26 9.72 28.47 18.02
CA ALA A 26 10.38 28.77 19.29
C ALA A 26 10.47 30.29 19.54
N LYS A 27 10.71 31.09 18.50
CA LYS A 27 10.70 32.55 18.57
C LYS A 27 9.28 33.11 18.77
N ALA A 28 8.29 32.59 18.05
CA ALA A 28 6.91 33.07 18.13
C ALA A 28 6.27 32.82 19.51
N PHE A 29 6.63 31.73 20.18
CA PHE A 29 6.08 31.31 21.48
C PHE A 29 7.06 31.44 22.65
N ASP A 30 8.20 32.10 22.43
CA ASP A 30 9.29 32.28 23.41
C ASP A 30 9.72 30.99 24.13
N VAL A 31 9.90 29.91 23.36
CA VAL A 31 10.36 28.62 23.89
C VAL A 31 11.88 28.63 23.92
N THR A 32 12.44 28.79 25.11
CA THR A 32 13.89 28.94 25.34
C THR A 32 14.45 27.91 26.33
N PHE A 33 15.76 27.72 26.29
CA PHE A 33 16.53 26.95 27.26
C PHE A 33 17.87 27.65 27.56
N ALA A 34 18.46 27.40 28.72
CA ALA A 34 19.83 27.84 29.01
C ALA A 34 20.83 26.84 28.44
N ASN A 35 21.75 27.32 27.60
CA ASN A 35 22.85 26.52 27.06
C ASN A 35 23.95 26.28 28.13
N LYS A 36 25.04 25.59 27.75
CA LYS A 36 26.13 25.24 28.69
C LYS A 36 26.84 26.46 29.28
N GLU A 37 26.84 27.57 28.55
CA GLU A 37 27.42 28.85 28.94
C GLU A 37 26.44 29.70 29.77
N GLY A 38 25.24 29.20 30.06
CA GLY A 38 24.19 29.89 30.81
C GLY A 38 23.41 30.93 29.99
N LYS A 39 23.61 30.98 28.66
CA LYS A 39 22.90 31.88 27.76
C LYS A 39 21.56 31.27 27.34
N LEU A 40 20.51 32.09 27.32
CA LEU A 40 19.21 31.70 26.78
C LEU A 40 19.25 31.58 25.25
N GLU A 41 18.83 30.42 24.74
CA GLU A 41 18.70 30.13 23.31
C GLU A 41 17.32 29.55 22.99
N HIS A 42 16.85 29.76 21.76
CA HIS A 42 15.61 29.16 21.28
C HIS A 42 15.81 27.70 20.87
N VAL A 43 14.82 26.87 21.17
CA VAL A 43 14.85 25.44 20.79
C VAL A 43 14.76 25.26 19.28
N TRP A 44 15.40 24.21 18.77
CA TRP A 44 15.25 23.74 17.40
C TRP A 44 14.13 22.71 17.35
N ALA A 45 13.10 22.97 16.55
CA ALA A 45 11.88 22.16 16.54
C ALA A 45 11.70 21.39 15.22
N THR A 46 11.03 20.25 15.36
CA THR A 46 10.58 19.40 14.26
C THR A 46 9.15 18.96 14.55
N SER A 47 8.35 18.74 13.51
CA SER A 47 7.04 18.11 13.63
C SER A 47 6.83 17.11 12.50
N TRP A 48 6.03 16.07 12.71
CA TRP A 48 5.72 15.08 11.69
C TRP A 48 4.33 14.52 11.92
N GLY A 49 3.73 13.97 10.88
CA GLY A 49 2.39 13.41 10.96
C GLY A 49 2.06 12.50 9.81
N VAL A 50 1.24 11.51 10.14
CA VAL A 50 0.48 10.66 9.22
C VAL A 50 -0.95 10.61 9.75
N SER A 51 -1.91 10.25 8.90
CA SER A 51 -3.32 10.16 9.28
C SER A 51 -3.97 8.91 8.71
N THR A 52 -5.26 8.71 9.04
CA THR A 52 -6.10 7.65 8.48
C THR A 52 -6.24 7.72 6.96
N ARG A 53 -5.78 8.81 6.31
CA ARG A 53 -5.60 8.87 4.85
C ARG A 53 -4.80 7.67 4.31
N LEU A 54 -3.88 7.10 5.09
CA LEU A 54 -3.16 5.88 4.73
C LEU A 54 -4.07 4.68 4.49
N MET A 55 -5.20 4.57 5.18
CA MET A 55 -6.19 3.52 4.92
C MET A 55 -6.85 3.69 3.56
N GLY A 56 -7.21 4.94 3.20
CA GLY A 56 -7.73 5.23 1.86
C GLY A 56 -6.69 4.94 0.78
N ALA A 57 -5.43 5.29 1.01
CA ALA A 57 -4.34 5.01 0.10
C ALA A 57 -4.14 3.50 -0.12
N LEU A 58 -4.21 2.70 0.94
CA LEU A 58 -4.15 1.24 0.86
C LEU A 58 -5.26 0.67 -0.04
N VAL A 59 -6.50 1.11 0.19
CA VAL A 59 -7.66 0.68 -0.59
C VAL A 59 -7.48 1.05 -2.06
N MET A 60 -7.15 2.31 -2.35
CA MET A 60 -6.98 2.82 -3.72
C MET A 60 -5.77 2.23 -4.44
N ALA A 61 -4.74 1.78 -3.72
CA ALA A 61 -3.52 1.23 -4.33
C ALA A 61 -3.66 -0.25 -4.69
N HIS A 62 -4.41 -1.03 -3.92
CA HIS A 62 -4.38 -2.49 -4.01
C HIS A 62 -5.68 -3.15 -4.45
N SER A 63 -6.84 -2.53 -4.18
CA SER A 63 -8.15 -3.13 -4.49
C SER A 63 -8.34 -3.36 -5.99
N ASP A 64 -9.28 -4.22 -6.32
CA ASP A 64 -9.68 -4.55 -7.69
C ASP A 64 -11.21 -4.65 -7.81
N ASP A 65 -11.71 -5.05 -8.98
CA ASP A 65 -13.15 -5.16 -9.26
C ASP A 65 -13.88 -6.18 -8.37
N ASN A 66 -13.15 -7.10 -7.72
CA ASN A 66 -13.71 -8.07 -6.79
C ASN A 66 -13.71 -7.57 -5.34
N GLY A 67 -13.16 -6.38 -5.05
CA GLY A 67 -13.16 -5.76 -3.73
C GLY A 67 -11.78 -5.47 -3.18
N LEU A 68 -11.66 -5.53 -1.84
CA LEU A 68 -10.42 -5.24 -1.15
C LEU A 68 -9.34 -6.28 -1.48
N VAL A 69 -8.09 -5.82 -1.54
CA VAL A 69 -6.90 -6.68 -1.54
C VAL A 69 -6.00 -6.17 -0.43
N LEU A 70 -5.98 -6.89 0.70
CA LEU A 70 -5.27 -6.45 1.90
C LEU A 70 -3.90 -7.12 1.99
N PRO A 71 -2.82 -6.37 2.23
CA PRO A 71 -1.55 -6.94 2.63
C PRO A 71 -1.70 -7.76 3.92
N PRO A 72 -1.17 -8.99 4.00
CA PRO A 72 -1.32 -9.86 5.16
C PRO A 72 -0.95 -9.24 6.51
N LYS A 73 0.02 -8.32 6.56
CA LYS A 73 0.41 -7.63 7.81
C LYS A 73 -0.64 -6.66 8.35
N LEU A 74 -1.61 -6.28 7.53
CA LEU A 74 -2.68 -5.33 7.86
C LEU A 74 -4.07 -5.97 7.84
N ALA A 75 -4.19 -7.18 7.29
CA ALA A 75 -5.46 -7.88 7.19
C ALA A 75 -5.97 -8.30 8.59
N PRO A 76 -7.20 -7.91 9.00
CA PRO A 76 -7.76 -8.35 10.28
C PRO A 76 -7.93 -9.86 10.37
N ILE A 77 -8.29 -10.47 9.24
CA ILE A 77 -8.33 -11.92 9.04
C ILE A 77 -7.36 -12.23 7.91
N GLN A 78 -6.31 -12.99 8.21
CA GLN A 78 -5.31 -13.40 7.23
C GLN A 78 -5.73 -14.67 6.49
N VAL A 79 -6.33 -15.60 7.23
CA VAL A 79 -6.80 -16.89 6.69
C VAL A 79 -8.25 -17.10 7.07
N VAL A 80 -9.07 -17.45 6.10
CA VAL A 80 -10.42 -17.97 6.35
C VAL A 80 -10.51 -19.42 5.92
N ILE A 81 -11.15 -20.25 6.74
CA ILE A 81 -11.39 -21.66 6.45
C ILE A 81 -12.89 -21.87 6.29
N VAL A 82 -13.29 -22.45 5.17
CA VAL A 82 -14.70 -22.68 4.83
C VAL A 82 -14.91 -24.19 4.58
N PRO A 83 -15.70 -24.88 5.41
CA PRO A 83 -16.03 -26.28 5.20
C PRO A 83 -17.10 -26.41 4.10
N ILE A 84 -17.02 -27.48 3.32
CA ILE A 84 -18.01 -27.83 2.29
C ILE A 84 -18.58 -29.20 2.65
N TYR A 85 -19.83 -29.24 3.09
CA TYR A 85 -20.48 -30.47 3.56
C TYR A 85 -21.94 -30.50 3.13
N LYS A 86 -22.53 -31.70 3.13
CA LYS A 86 -23.97 -31.91 2.90
C LYS A 86 -24.66 -32.49 4.12
N LYS A 87 -23.92 -33.24 4.94
CA LYS A 87 -24.43 -33.90 6.16
C LYS A 87 -23.69 -33.44 7.41
N ALA A 88 -24.33 -33.54 8.57
CA ALA A 88 -23.73 -33.12 9.84
C ALA A 88 -22.49 -33.95 10.19
N GLU A 89 -22.51 -35.25 9.90
CA GLU A 89 -21.40 -36.17 10.20
C GLU A 89 -20.15 -35.85 9.37
N GLU A 90 -20.32 -35.28 8.17
CA GLU A 90 -19.20 -34.80 7.36
C GLU A 90 -18.57 -33.56 7.98
N LEU A 91 -19.40 -32.64 8.50
CA LEU A 91 -18.92 -31.43 9.17
C LEU A 91 -18.16 -31.78 10.45
N GLU A 92 -18.66 -32.68 11.28
CA GLU A 92 -17.98 -33.10 12.52
C GLU A 92 -16.54 -33.60 12.25
N ARG A 93 -16.38 -34.43 11.21
CA ARG A 93 -15.05 -34.91 10.79
C ARG A 93 -14.14 -33.82 10.26
N ILE A 94 -14.70 -32.82 9.57
CA ILE A 94 -13.95 -31.65 9.09
C ILE A 94 -13.55 -30.76 10.28
N ASP A 95 -14.45 -30.56 11.24
CA ASP A 95 -14.23 -29.73 12.43
C ASP A 95 -13.02 -30.23 13.23
N GLU A 96 -12.89 -31.54 13.42
CA GLU A 96 -11.72 -32.13 14.11
C GLU A 96 -10.39 -31.73 13.46
N VAL A 97 -10.30 -31.86 12.13
CA VAL A 97 -9.09 -31.52 11.37
C VAL A 97 -8.83 -30.02 11.36
N VAL A 98 -9.88 -29.23 11.12
CA VAL A 98 -9.78 -27.77 11.06
C VAL A 98 -9.40 -27.18 12.41
N ASN A 99 -9.94 -27.68 13.53
CA ASN A 99 -9.59 -27.21 14.87
C ASN A 99 -8.08 -27.38 15.15
N GLY A 100 -7.49 -28.51 14.75
CA GLY A 100 -6.05 -28.73 14.84
C GLY A 100 -5.24 -27.74 14.00
N LEU A 101 -5.65 -27.49 12.76
CA LEU A 101 -5.00 -26.52 11.88
C LEU A 101 -5.13 -25.07 12.39
N VAL A 102 -6.31 -24.69 12.88
CA VAL A 102 -6.55 -23.37 13.48
C VAL A 102 -5.63 -23.14 14.67
N ALA A 103 -5.45 -24.13 15.54
CA ALA A 103 -4.54 -24.03 16.68
C ALA A 103 -3.09 -23.83 16.23
N LYS A 104 -2.64 -24.59 15.23
CA LYS A 104 -1.29 -24.46 14.65
C LYS A 104 -1.05 -23.09 14.02
N LEU A 105 -1.96 -22.62 13.17
CA LEU A 105 -1.87 -21.30 12.52
C LEU A 105 -1.86 -20.16 13.56
N LYS A 106 -2.76 -20.22 14.56
CA LYS A 106 -2.75 -19.24 15.66
C LYS A 106 -1.46 -19.30 16.48
N GLY A 107 -0.88 -20.48 16.67
CA GLY A 107 0.44 -20.67 17.29
C GLY A 107 1.58 -19.96 16.54
N LEU A 108 1.42 -19.75 15.23
CA LEU A 108 2.33 -18.96 14.39
C LEU A 108 1.99 -17.45 14.36
N GLY A 109 0.99 -17.01 15.15
CA GLY A 109 0.52 -15.62 15.18
C GLY A 109 -0.40 -15.24 14.02
N ILE A 110 -0.91 -16.22 13.25
CA ILE A 110 -1.76 -15.97 12.10
C ILE A 110 -3.22 -15.81 12.56
N SER A 111 -3.89 -14.74 12.10
CA SER A 111 -5.31 -14.52 12.37
C SER A 111 -6.19 -15.39 11.48
N VAL A 112 -6.95 -16.30 12.09
CA VAL A 112 -7.78 -17.29 11.39
C VAL A 112 -9.24 -17.17 11.76
N LYS A 113 -10.11 -17.15 10.74
CA LYS A 113 -11.55 -17.33 10.89
C LYS A 113 -11.96 -18.69 10.34
N TYR A 114 -12.50 -19.56 11.20
CA TYR A 114 -13.27 -20.70 10.73
C TYR A 114 -14.73 -20.29 10.56
N ASP A 115 -15.28 -20.47 9.36
CA ASP A 115 -16.66 -20.14 9.03
C ASP A 115 -17.46 -21.39 8.69
N ASN A 116 -17.97 -22.04 9.73
CA ASN A 116 -18.89 -23.18 9.65
C ASN A 116 -20.37 -22.78 9.77
N ASP A 117 -20.72 -21.50 9.56
CA ASP A 117 -22.12 -21.05 9.58
C ASP A 117 -22.96 -21.75 8.49
N ASP A 118 -23.98 -22.51 8.87
CA ASP A 118 -24.82 -23.26 7.94
C ASP A 118 -25.88 -22.40 7.25
N ASN A 119 -26.09 -21.15 7.70
CA ASN A 119 -27.05 -20.23 7.11
C ASN A 119 -26.66 -19.74 5.70
N ARG A 120 -25.41 -19.96 5.29
CA ARG A 120 -24.86 -19.41 4.03
C ARG A 120 -24.15 -20.49 3.23
N LYS A 121 -24.44 -20.53 1.93
CA LYS A 121 -23.79 -21.48 1.01
C LYS A 121 -22.28 -21.16 0.87
N PRO A 122 -21.41 -22.17 0.70
CA PRO A 122 -19.97 -21.97 0.55
C PRO A 122 -19.59 -20.93 -0.53
N GLY A 123 -20.22 -20.99 -1.70
CA GLY A 123 -19.96 -20.02 -2.78
C GLY A 123 -20.28 -18.57 -2.40
N TRP A 124 -21.27 -18.34 -1.54
CA TRP A 124 -21.57 -17.00 -1.03
C TRP A 124 -20.48 -16.54 -0.05
N LYS A 125 -20.02 -17.42 0.84
CA LYS A 125 -18.92 -17.15 1.77
C LYS A 125 -17.63 -16.81 1.02
N PHE A 126 -17.34 -17.57 -0.05
CA PHE A 126 -16.19 -17.34 -0.91
C PHE A 126 -16.18 -15.91 -1.44
N ALA A 127 -17.28 -15.47 -2.05
CA ALA A 127 -17.43 -14.11 -2.56
C ALA A 127 -17.36 -13.05 -1.43
N GLU A 128 -17.93 -13.32 -0.26
CA GLU A 128 -17.86 -12.40 0.88
C GLU A 128 -16.42 -12.17 1.35
N TYR A 129 -15.62 -13.24 1.48
CA TYR A 129 -14.23 -13.12 1.95
C TYR A 129 -13.29 -12.59 0.87
N GLU A 130 -13.58 -12.86 -0.40
CA GLU A 130 -12.90 -12.23 -1.53
C GLU A 130 -13.18 -10.71 -1.53
N LEU A 131 -14.44 -10.30 -1.37
CA LEU A 131 -14.84 -8.88 -1.27
C LEU A 131 -14.17 -8.15 -0.09
N LYS A 132 -14.10 -8.82 1.08
CA LYS A 132 -13.43 -8.30 2.28
C LYS A 132 -11.91 -8.29 2.19
N GLY A 133 -11.33 -8.93 1.17
CA GLY A 133 -9.90 -8.96 0.94
C GLY A 133 -9.11 -9.84 1.88
N VAL A 134 -9.70 -10.95 2.37
CA VAL A 134 -8.97 -11.94 3.17
C VAL A 134 -7.87 -12.56 2.30
N PRO A 135 -6.58 -12.46 2.67
CA PRO A 135 -5.46 -12.87 1.81
C PRO A 135 -5.50 -14.32 1.33
N VAL A 136 -5.85 -15.25 2.23
CA VAL A 136 -5.88 -16.69 1.95
C VAL A 136 -7.23 -17.28 2.36
N ARG A 137 -7.86 -18.01 1.45
CA ARG A 137 -9.00 -18.87 1.76
C ARG A 137 -8.57 -20.33 1.67
N LEU A 138 -8.89 -21.09 2.70
CA LEU A 138 -8.82 -22.55 2.72
C LEU A 138 -10.23 -23.12 2.57
N ALA A 139 -10.41 -24.11 1.71
CA ALA A 139 -11.63 -24.88 1.61
C ALA A 139 -11.34 -26.37 1.75
N ILE A 140 -12.24 -27.07 2.44
CA ILE A 140 -12.15 -28.51 2.69
C ILE A 140 -13.55 -29.13 2.61
N GLY A 141 -13.69 -30.17 1.80
CA GLY A 141 -14.86 -31.04 1.82
C GLY A 141 -14.50 -32.50 2.08
N PRO A 142 -15.48 -33.44 2.02
CA PRO A 142 -15.25 -34.86 2.28
C PRO A 142 -14.14 -35.47 1.42
N ARG A 143 -14.08 -35.09 0.14
CA ARG A 143 -13.04 -35.58 -0.78
C ARG A 143 -11.65 -35.08 -0.39
N ASP A 144 -11.52 -33.82 0.01
CA ASP A 144 -10.23 -33.27 0.42
C ASP A 144 -9.79 -33.88 1.75
N LEU A 145 -10.73 -34.11 2.66
CA LEU A 145 -10.50 -34.81 3.92
C LEU A 145 -9.98 -36.25 3.71
N GLU A 146 -10.60 -37.01 2.80
CA GLU A 146 -10.16 -38.36 2.44
C GLU A 146 -8.74 -38.38 1.82
N ASN A 147 -8.40 -37.35 1.05
CA ASN A 147 -7.09 -37.22 0.41
C ASN A 147 -6.04 -36.53 1.30
N GLY A 148 -6.44 -36.03 2.49
CA GLY A 148 -5.55 -35.28 3.38
C GLY A 148 -5.08 -33.95 2.77
N THR A 149 -5.94 -33.25 2.04
CA THR A 149 -5.63 -32.01 1.34
C THR A 149 -6.57 -30.86 1.69
N PHE A 150 -6.22 -29.63 1.26
CA PHE A 150 -7.05 -28.43 1.27
C PHE A 150 -6.95 -27.72 -0.09
N GLU A 151 -8.04 -27.13 -0.57
CA GLU A 151 -7.97 -26.09 -1.61
C GLU A 151 -7.50 -24.78 -0.96
N VAL A 152 -6.44 -24.20 -1.50
CA VAL A 152 -5.87 -22.92 -1.07
C VAL A 152 -6.08 -21.91 -2.18
N ALA A 153 -6.81 -20.83 -1.90
CA ALA A 153 -7.05 -19.74 -2.83
C ALA A 153 -6.38 -18.46 -2.34
N ARG A 154 -5.67 -17.79 -3.25
CA ARG A 154 -5.01 -16.50 -3.01
C ARG A 154 -5.89 -15.35 -3.46
N ARG A 155 -6.00 -14.30 -2.63
CA ARG A 155 -6.80 -13.13 -2.99
C ARG A 155 -6.11 -12.18 -3.96
N ASP A 156 -4.78 -12.03 -3.89
CA ASP A 156 -4.03 -11.04 -4.68
C ASP A 156 -3.99 -11.33 -6.19
N ASN A 157 -4.12 -12.61 -6.56
CA ASN A 157 -4.04 -13.07 -7.96
C ASN A 157 -5.12 -14.08 -8.36
N MET A 158 -6.06 -14.41 -7.46
CA MET A 158 -7.17 -15.35 -7.67
C MET A 158 -6.76 -16.79 -8.03
N SER A 159 -5.48 -17.14 -7.86
CA SER A 159 -5.00 -18.50 -8.09
C SER A 159 -5.52 -19.46 -7.02
N LYS A 160 -5.65 -20.73 -7.42
CA LYS A 160 -6.07 -21.82 -6.56
C LYS A 160 -5.14 -23.00 -6.75
N GLU A 161 -4.81 -23.66 -5.66
CA GLU A 161 -4.01 -24.88 -5.66
C GLU A 161 -4.48 -25.83 -4.56
N THR A 162 -4.16 -27.11 -4.71
CA THR A 162 -4.42 -28.12 -3.68
C THR A 162 -3.14 -28.37 -2.91
N MET A 163 -3.17 -28.21 -1.59
CA MET A 163 -2.03 -28.46 -0.71
C MET A 163 -2.33 -29.61 0.26
N PRO A 164 -1.34 -30.46 0.59
CA PRO A 164 -1.50 -31.47 1.65
C PRO A 164 -1.62 -30.79 3.02
N LEU A 165 -2.40 -31.41 3.92
CA LEU A 165 -2.56 -31.00 5.31
C LEU A 165 -1.22 -31.06 6.07
N GLU A 166 -0.36 -32.01 5.72
CA GLU A 166 0.96 -32.15 6.33
C GLU A 166 1.82 -30.91 6.04
N GLY A 167 2.21 -30.21 7.11
CA GLY A 167 3.02 -29.00 7.06
C GLY A 167 2.30 -27.78 6.46
N LEU A 168 0.97 -27.83 6.34
CA LEU A 168 0.18 -26.74 5.75
C LEU A 168 0.38 -25.41 6.50
N GLU A 169 0.49 -25.43 7.82
CA GLU A 169 0.70 -24.24 8.65
C GLU A 169 1.93 -23.42 8.22
N ASN A 170 3.04 -24.09 7.91
CA ASN A 170 4.29 -23.45 7.48
C ASN A 170 4.18 -22.94 6.04
N LYS A 171 3.48 -23.70 5.17
CA LYS A 171 3.22 -23.26 3.79
C LYS A 171 2.34 -22.02 3.75
N ILE A 172 1.31 -21.95 4.59
CA ILE A 172 0.45 -20.77 4.70
C ILE A 172 1.22 -19.57 5.25
N GLN A 173 2.10 -19.76 6.24
CA GLN A 173 2.98 -18.68 6.72
C GLN A 173 3.85 -18.11 5.59
N ALA A 174 4.55 -18.99 4.85
CA ALA A 174 5.37 -18.58 3.70
C ALA A 174 4.53 -17.93 2.59
N LEU A 175 3.31 -18.42 2.36
CA LEU A 175 2.39 -17.86 1.37
C LEU A 175 1.93 -16.44 1.74
N LEU A 176 1.67 -16.17 3.03
CA LEU A 176 1.34 -14.81 3.48
C LEU A 176 2.52 -13.84 3.28
N ASP A 177 3.75 -14.29 3.50
CA ASP A 177 4.94 -13.46 3.19
C ASP A 177 5.10 -13.21 1.69
N ASP A 178 4.85 -14.22 0.85
CA ASP A 178 4.86 -14.08 -0.61
C ASP A 178 3.77 -13.12 -1.10
N ILE A 179 2.54 -13.24 -0.60
CA ILE A 179 1.44 -12.31 -0.93
C ILE A 179 1.81 -10.88 -0.53
N GLN A 180 2.40 -10.68 0.65
CA GLN A 180 2.86 -9.37 1.11
C GLN A 180 3.89 -8.77 0.15
N ALA A 181 4.86 -9.57 -0.30
CA ALA A 181 5.89 -9.15 -1.24
C ALA A 181 5.33 -8.89 -2.64
N SER A 182 4.43 -9.76 -3.12
CA SER A 182 3.73 -9.66 -4.41
C SER A 182 2.95 -8.35 -4.51
N ILE A 183 2.13 -8.03 -3.49
CA ILE A 183 1.34 -6.79 -3.46
C ILE A 183 2.25 -5.56 -3.49
N TYR A 184 3.33 -5.55 -2.70
CA TYR A 184 4.30 -4.45 -2.70
C TYR A 184 4.98 -4.31 -4.07
N LYS A 185 5.47 -5.41 -4.65
CA LYS A 185 6.14 -5.41 -5.95
C LYS A 185 5.22 -4.91 -7.05
N LYS A 186 3.96 -5.36 -7.10
CA LYS A 186 2.96 -4.88 -8.06
C LYS A 186 2.77 -3.36 -7.97
N ALA A 187 2.66 -2.81 -6.77
CA ALA A 187 2.51 -1.37 -6.55
C ALA A 187 3.80 -0.59 -6.92
N LEU A 188 4.97 -1.14 -6.60
CA LEU A 188 6.27 -0.55 -6.96
C LEU A 188 6.47 -0.51 -8.48
N ASP A 189 6.20 -1.62 -9.16
CA ASP A 189 6.31 -1.75 -10.62
C ASP A 189 5.32 -0.78 -11.30
N PHE A 190 4.09 -0.68 -10.80
CA PHE A 190 3.10 0.28 -11.29
C PHE A 190 3.61 1.72 -11.16
N ARG A 191 4.03 2.14 -9.95
CA ARG A 191 4.56 3.49 -9.70
C ARG A 191 5.75 3.79 -10.60
N THR A 192 6.65 2.83 -10.78
CA THR A 192 7.84 2.97 -11.64
C THR A 192 7.42 3.15 -13.10
N SER A 193 6.51 2.34 -13.62
CA SER A 193 6.01 2.47 -15.01
C SER A 193 5.23 3.76 -15.26
N LYS A 194 4.59 4.30 -14.21
CA LYS A 194 3.86 5.58 -14.20
C LYS A 194 4.73 6.77 -13.81
N THR A 195 6.04 6.60 -13.67
CA THR A 195 6.98 7.71 -13.50
C THR A 195 7.65 8.00 -14.85
N THR A 196 7.58 9.24 -15.32
CA THR A 196 8.07 9.64 -16.64
C THR A 196 9.03 10.80 -16.50
N LYS A 197 10.22 10.74 -17.12
CA LYS A 197 11.10 11.91 -17.26
C LYS A 197 10.60 12.75 -18.43
N VAL A 198 10.51 14.06 -18.23
CA VAL A 198 10.06 15.00 -19.27
C VAL A 198 10.88 16.28 -19.18
N ASP A 199 11.29 16.78 -20.35
CA ASP A 199 12.13 17.98 -20.48
C ASP A 199 11.42 19.12 -21.24
N ASP A 200 10.36 18.82 -21.98
CA ASP A 200 9.56 19.79 -22.72
C ASP A 200 8.18 20.02 -22.07
N TYR A 201 7.75 21.28 -22.01
CA TYR A 201 6.52 21.63 -21.32
C TYR A 201 5.24 21.27 -22.09
N GLU A 202 5.25 21.28 -23.43
CA GLU A 202 4.10 20.84 -24.22
C GLU A 202 3.93 19.32 -24.12
N GLU A 203 5.04 18.56 -24.16
CA GLU A 203 5.04 17.13 -23.89
C GLU A 203 4.54 16.83 -22.47
N PHE A 204 4.98 17.59 -21.47
CA PHE A 204 4.52 17.45 -20.09
C PHE A 204 3.00 17.61 -19.98
N LYS A 205 2.42 18.66 -20.57
CA LYS A 205 0.97 18.89 -20.58
C LYS A 205 0.22 17.72 -21.23
N ARG A 206 0.68 17.29 -22.39
CA ARG A 206 0.07 16.17 -23.13
C ARG A 206 0.10 14.87 -22.32
N LEU A 207 1.25 14.50 -21.77
CA LEU A 207 1.39 13.26 -21.00
C LEU A 207 0.63 13.31 -19.67
N LEU A 208 0.48 14.48 -19.06
CA LEU A 208 -0.31 14.65 -17.85
C LEU A 208 -1.79 14.30 -18.06
N ASP A 209 -2.34 14.61 -19.24
CA ASP A 209 -3.72 14.28 -19.63
C ASP A 209 -3.87 12.83 -20.12
N GLU A 210 -2.91 12.33 -20.90
CA GLU A 210 -3.00 10.98 -21.49
C GLU A 210 -2.62 9.86 -20.52
N LYS A 211 -1.55 10.04 -19.74
CA LYS A 211 -0.92 8.96 -18.95
C LYS A 211 -1.19 9.09 -17.44
N GLY A 212 -1.23 10.33 -16.95
CA GLY A 212 -1.13 10.63 -15.52
C GLY A 212 0.16 10.11 -14.89
N GLY A 213 0.23 10.11 -13.56
CA GLY A 213 1.38 9.57 -12.83
C GLY A 213 2.34 10.64 -12.29
N PHE A 214 3.57 10.22 -12.05
CA PHE A 214 4.66 11.09 -11.63
C PHE A 214 5.48 11.55 -12.84
N PHE A 215 5.90 12.81 -12.79
CA PHE A 215 6.70 13.44 -13.83
C PHE A 215 7.98 14.00 -13.22
N LEU A 216 9.12 13.51 -13.67
CA LEU A 216 10.43 13.97 -13.24
C LEU A 216 10.90 15.07 -14.20
N CYS A 217 10.77 16.32 -13.76
CA CYS A 217 11.05 17.49 -14.60
C CYS A 217 12.12 18.37 -13.97
N HIS A 218 12.88 19.06 -14.81
CA HIS A 218 13.74 20.15 -14.36
C HIS A 218 12.91 21.39 -14.02
N TRP A 219 13.28 22.03 -12.92
CA TRP A 219 12.65 23.25 -12.40
C TRP A 219 13.72 24.25 -11.98
N ASP A 220 13.43 25.53 -12.17
CA ASP A 220 14.35 26.66 -11.96
C ASP A 220 14.42 27.14 -10.51
N GLY A 221 13.62 26.58 -9.60
CA GLY A 221 13.61 26.95 -8.18
C GLY A 221 12.66 28.10 -7.84
N THR A 222 11.91 28.62 -8.82
CA THR A 222 11.07 29.82 -8.64
C THR A 222 9.61 29.47 -8.37
N SER A 223 8.98 30.24 -7.49
CA SER A 223 7.56 30.07 -7.15
C SER A 223 6.65 30.50 -8.31
N GLU A 224 7.09 31.46 -9.12
CA GLU A 224 6.38 31.95 -10.29
C GLU A 224 6.18 30.83 -11.33
N THR A 225 7.22 30.04 -11.59
CA THR A 225 7.13 28.88 -12.49
C THR A 225 6.22 27.79 -11.92
N GLU A 226 6.29 27.52 -10.61
CA GLU A 226 5.40 26.55 -9.95
C GLU A 226 3.92 26.97 -10.06
N GLU A 227 3.64 28.26 -9.82
CA GLU A 227 2.28 28.81 -9.90
C GLU A 227 1.73 28.78 -11.33
N LEU A 228 2.55 29.08 -12.33
CA LEU A 228 2.17 28.96 -13.74
C LEU A 228 1.78 27.52 -14.11
N ILE A 229 2.64 26.55 -13.80
CA ILE A 229 2.37 25.12 -14.06
C ILE A 229 1.07 24.69 -13.37
N LYS A 230 0.88 25.08 -12.11
CA LYS A 230 -0.35 24.77 -11.35
C LYS A 230 -1.58 25.35 -12.00
N ASN A 231 -1.53 26.60 -12.47
CA ASN A 231 -2.69 27.26 -13.06
C ASN A 231 -3.11 26.60 -14.37
N GLU A 232 -2.15 26.30 -15.24
CA GLU A 232 -2.39 25.71 -16.56
C GLU A 232 -2.74 24.22 -16.50
N THR A 233 -2.11 23.46 -15.60
CA THR A 233 -2.15 21.98 -15.67
C THR A 233 -2.79 21.31 -14.46
N LYS A 234 -2.97 22.06 -13.36
CA LYS A 234 -3.33 21.57 -12.02
C LYS A 234 -2.30 20.64 -11.37
N ALA A 235 -1.16 20.38 -12.02
CA ALA A 235 -0.06 19.68 -11.40
C ALA A 235 0.70 20.59 -10.43
N THR A 236 1.25 20.00 -9.36
CA THR A 236 2.10 20.68 -8.38
C THR A 236 3.36 19.87 -8.15
N ILE A 237 4.40 20.52 -7.60
CA ILE A 237 5.57 19.80 -7.12
C ILE A 237 5.14 18.98 -5.91
N ARG A 238 5.39 17.67 -5.97
CA ARG A 238 5.08 16.70 -4.93
C ARG A 238 6.23 16.59 -3.96
N CYS A 239 7.44 16.42 -4.51
CA CYS A 239 8.66 16.42 -3.72
C CYS A 239 9.88 16.65 -4.61
N ILE A 240 10.97 17.02 -3.95
CA ILE A 240 12.32 16.82 -4.48
C ILE A 240 12.81 15.49 -3.89
N PRO A 241 13.04 14.45 -4.70
CA PRO A 241 13.50 13.16 -4.17
C PRO A 241 14.84 13.32 -3.43
N LEU A 242 14.95 12.67 -2.26
CA LEU A 242 16.15 12.77 -1.42
C LEU A 242 17.37 12.11 -2.08
N ASP A 243 17.12 11.08 -2.89
CA ASP A 243 18.07 10.30 -3.66
C ASP A 243 18.12 10.74 -5.14
N ALA A 244 17.56 11.92 -5.47
CA ALA A 244 17.66 12.47 -6.82
C ALA A 244 19.15 12.67 -7.18
N PRO A 245 19.62 12.11 -8.30
CA PRO A 245 20.97 12.38 -8.76
C PRO A 245 21.09 13.87 -9.10
N ASP A 246 22.30 14.41 -8.91
CA ASP A 246 22.62 15.70 -9.51
C ASP A 246 22.67 15.51 -11.03
N GLU A 247 21.74 16.15 -11.72
CA GLU A 247 21.50 16.04 -13.16
C GLU A 247 21.36 17.48 -13.66
N ALA A 248 22.33 17.95 -14.46
CA ALA A 248 22.25 19.27 -15.06
C ALA A 248 21.23 19.25 -16.20
N GLY A 249 20.32 20.21 -16.20
CA GLY A 249 19.32 20.38 -17.24
C GLY A 249 18.78 21.80 -17.25
N GLN A 250 17.65 21.98 -17.93
CA GLN A 250 16.99 23.28 -18.06
C GLN A 250 15.54 23.15 -17.63
N CYS A 251 15.04 24.15 -16.92
CA CYS A 251 13.63 24.20 -16.56
C CYS A 251 12.76 24.08 -17.82
N MET A 252 11.82 23.14 -17.82
CA MET A 252 10.96 22.87 -18.98
C MET A 252 10.12 24.07 -19.42
N VAL A 253 9.90 25.05 -18.52
CA VAL A 253 9.11 26.25 -18.78
C VAL A 253 9.99 27.45 -19.19
N THR A 254 11.04 27.74 -18.42
CA THR A 254 11.81 28.98 -18.55
C THR A 254 13.13 28.82 -19.30
N GLY A 255 13.59 27.58 -19.50
CA GLY A 255 14.92 27.28 -20.06
C GLY A 255 16.08 27.59 -19.11
N GLN A 256 15.81 28.07 -17.89
CA GLN A 256 16.85 28.41 -16.92
C GLN A 256 17.55 27.16 -16.37
N PRO A 257 18.83 27.24 -15.95
CA PRO A 257 19.56 26.09 -15.43
C PRO A 257 18.88 25.43 -14.23
N SER A 258 18.88 24.10 -14.21
CA SER A 258 18.38 23.26 -13.13
C SER A 258 19.41 22.16 -12.83
N ASN A 259 19.66 21.86 -11.56
CA ASN A 259 20.70 20.91 -11.14
C ASN A 259 20.15 19.54 -10.69
N LYS A 260 18.83 19.39 -10.62
CA LYS A 260 18.15 18.12 -10.31
C LYS A 260 16.71 18.17 -10.77
N ARG A 261 16.09 17.00 -10.91
CA ARG A 261 14.68 16.87 -11.22
C ARG A 261 13.83 16.88 -9.97
N VAL A 262 12.65 17.47 -10.08
CA VAL A 262 11.59 17.41 -9.07
C VAL A 262 10.43 16.56 -9.58
N VAL A 263 9.62 16.03 -8.66
CA VAL A 263 8.44 15.23 -9.02
C VAL A 263 7.23 16.16 -9.12
N PHE A 264 6.63 16.24 -10.31
CA PHE A 264 5.32 16.83 -10.53
C PHE A 264 4.25 15.76 -10.62
N ALA A 265 3.03 16.09 -10.19
CA ALA A 265 1.83 15.31 -10.48
C ALA A 265 0.56 16.11 -10.22
N ARG A 266 -0.56 15.66 -10.79
CA ARG A 266 -1.89 15.95 -10.27
C ARG A 266 -2.10 15.15 -8.98
N SER A 267 -2.69 15.77 -7.97
CA SER A 267 -2.91 15.15 -6.67
C SER A 267 -4.36 15.23 -6.23
N TYR A 268 -4.69 14.42 -5.22
CA TYR A 268 -5.87 14.61 -4.37
C TYR A 268 -5.71 15.81 -3.43
#